data_AF-A0A4Y2RKT2-F1
#
_entry.id   AF-A0A4Y2RKT2-F1
#
_cell.length_a   1.000
_cell.length_b   1.000
_cell.length_c   1.000
_cell.angle_alpha   90.00
_cell.angle_beta   90.00
_cell.angle_gamma   90.00
#
_symmetry.space_group_name_H-M   'P 1'
#
loop_
_entity.id
_entity.type
_entity.pdbx_description
1 polymer ?
#
loop_
_entity_poly.entity_id
_entity_poly.type
_entity_poly.pdbx_seq_one_letter_code
_entity_poly.pdbx_strand_id
1 'polypeptide(L)'
;MYRKIESKRFILSVVGRIFDPIGILGPFVIKLKCLLQDLWTLGVDWDSELLPKLRHKWQQWSSEAEDLTEIRIPRYYLGELDQEISIFEIHCFSDASKIAYGTILYLCFVTRNNEIETSFICSKSRVAPLKSLTLPRLELTAALLSSRLAKQVSS
;
A
#
# COMPACT_ATOMS: atom_id res chain seq x y z
N MET A 1 6.30 35.75 0.43
CA MET A 1 6.13 34.35 0.90
C MET A 1 6.64 33.45 -0.22
N TYR A 2 7.85 32.88 -0.09
CA TYR A 2 8.44 32.08 -1.18
C TYR A 2 7.59 30.84 -1.45
N ARG A 3 7.10 30.69 -2.69
CA ARG A 3 6.42 29.48 -3.14
C ARG A 3 7.40 28.31 -3.02
N LYS A 4 7.13 27.37 -2.13
CA LYS A 4 7.94 26.16 -2.01
C LYS A 4 7.83 25.40 -3.33
N ILE A 5 8.94 25.29 -4.06
CA ILE A 5 8.97 24.55 -5.31
C ILE A 5 8.63 23.10 -5.00
N GLU A 6 7.60 22.58 -5.65
CA GLU A 6 7.31 21.15 -5.67
C GLU A 6 8.37 20.51 -6.55
N SER A 7 9.47 20.06 -5.94
CA SER A 7 10.59 19.43 -6.61
C SER A 7 10.65 17.93 -6.31
N LYS A 8 11.54 17.22 -7.01
CA LYS A 8 11.84 15.81 -6.71
C LYS A 8 12.35 15.64 -5.28
N ARG A 9 13.21 16.55 -4.78
CA ARG A 9 13.64 16.63 -3.37
C ARG A 9 12.45 16.67 -2.43
N PHE A 10 11.51 17.57 -2.73
CA PHE A 10 10.33 17.76 -1.89
C PHE A 10 9.46 16.50 -1.85
N ILE A 11 9.13 15.91 -3.00
CA ILE A 11 8.33 14.69 -3.09
C ILE A 11 9.00 13.54 -2.33
N LEU A 12 10.31 13.34 -2.51
CA LEU A 12 11.06 12.31 -1.77
C LEU A 12 10.98 12.53 -0.25
N SER A 13 11.05 13.80 0.20
CA SER A 13 10.88 14.13 1.62
C SER A 13 9.48 13.79 2.14
N VAL A 14 8.45 13.89 1.30
CA VAL A 14 7.07 13.51 1.66
C VAL A 14 6.96 11.99 1.77
N VAL A 15 7.50 11.23 0.81
CA VAL A 15 7.55 9.76 0.90
C VAL A 15 8.18 9.32 2.21
N GLY A 16 9.31 9.93 2.60
CA GLY A 16 10.02 9.59 3.83
C GLY A 16 9.30 9.97 5.13
N ARG A 17 8.29 10.86 5.08
CA ARG A 17 7.48 11.23 6.26
C ARG A 17 6.36 10.23 6.54
N ILE A 18 5.96 9.42 5.57
CA ILE A 18 4.84 8.49 5.73
C ILE A 18 5.33 7.25 6.49
N PHE A 19 4.88 7.11 7.74
CA PHE A 19 5.12 5.93 8.56
C PHE A 19 3.91 5.01 8.52
N ASP A 20 4.00 3.93 7.74
CA ASP A 20 2.94 2.91 7.59
C ASP A 20 3.54 1.50 7.72
N PRO A 21 3.84 1.05 8.96
CA PRO A 21 4.52 -0.23 9.20
C PRO A 21 3.65 -1.44 8.84
N ILE A 22 2.32 -1.30 8.91
CA ILE A 22 1.35 -2.38 8.69
C ILE A 22 0.80 -2.35 7.26
N GLY A 23 1.04 -1.29 6.49
CA GLY A 23 0.62 -1.19 5.10
C GLY A 23 -0.86 -0.81 4.94
N ILE A 24 -1.45 -0.14 5.93
CA ILE A 24 -2.84 0.34 5.89
C ILE A 24 -3.03 1.29 4.71
N LEU A 25 -2.08 2.21 4.51
CA LEU A 25 -2.11 3.23 3.48
C LEU A 25 -1.51 2.71 2.17
N GLY A 26 -1.33 1.39 2.02
CA GLY A 26 -0.72 0.75 0.86
C GLY A 26 -1.22 1.26 -0.50
N PRO A 27 -2.54 1.36 -0.73
CA PRO A 27 -3.12 1.89 -1.99
C PRO A 27 -2.81 3.37 -2.24
N PHE A 28 -2.68 4.16 -1.18
CA PHE A 28 -2.34 5.59 -1.27
C PHE A 28 -0.84 5.80 -1.49
N VAL A 29 -0.01 5.09 -0.73
CA VAL A 29 1.46 5.22 -0.75
C VAL A 29 2.06 4.69 -2.05
N ILE A 30 1.48 3.63 -2.64
CA ILE A 30 2.02 3.04 -3.88
C ILE A 30 1.97 4.04 -5.05
N LYS A 31 0.91 4.85 -5.16
CA LYS A 31 0.79 5.91 -6.18
C LYS A 31 1.94 6.89 -6.09
N LEU A 32 2.30 7.32 -4.88
CA LEU A 32 3.43 8.22 -4.65
C LEU A 32 4.78 7.55 -4.98
N LYS A 33 4.96 6.27 -4.64
CA LYS A 33 6.16 5.51 -5.01
C LYS A 33 6.30 5.36 -6.53
N CYS A 34 5.20 5.15 -7.25
CA CYS A 34 5.19 5.14 -8.71
C CYS A 34 5.55 6.53 -9.29
N LEU A 35 5.01 7.61 -8.73
CA LEU A 35 5.40 8.97 -9.13
C LEU A 35 6.90 9.22 -8.90
N LEU A 36 7.44 8.73 -7.79
CA LEU A 36 8.87 8.80 -7.53
C LEU A 36 9.67 8.05 -8.60
N GLN A 37 9.27 6.83 -8.98
CA GLN A 37 9.90 6.07 -10.07
C GLN A 37 9.83 6.83 -11.40
N ASP A 38 8.72 7.49 -11.73
CA ASP A 38 8.58 8.33 -12.92
C ASP A 38 9.59 9.49 -12.91
N LEU A 39 9.75 10.18 -11.78
CA LEU A 39 10.70 11.29 -11.63
C LEU A 39 12.15 10.88 -11.86
N TRP A 40 12.52 9.69 -11.38
CA TRP A 40 13.86 9.13 -11.61
C TRP A 40 14.06 8.75 -13.07
N THR A 41 13.07 8.08 -13.66
CA THR A 41 13.15 7.59 -15.05
C THR A 41 13.20 8.73 -16.07
N LEU A 42 12.52 9.84 -15.78
CA LEU A 42 12.52 11.04 -16.64
C LEU A 42 13.73 11.96 -16.43
N GLY A 43 14.64 11.62 -15.50
CA GLY A 43 15.85 12.41 -15.27
C GLY A 43 15.58 13.82 -14.72
N VAL A 44 14.47 14.03 -14.00
CA VAL A 44 14.14 15.32 -13.39
C VAL A 44 15.18 15.65 -12.33
N ASP A 45 15.68 16.89 -12.37
CA ASP A 45 16.68 17.38 -11.43
C ASP A 45 16.10 17.54 -10.02
N TRP A 46 16.97 17.56 -9.01
CA TRP A 46 16.58 17.47 -7.61
C TRP A 46 15.71 18.64 -7.15
N ASP A 47 16.03 19.85 -7.59
CA ASP A 47 15.38 21.11 -7.16
C ASP A 47 14.63 21.83 -8.29
N SER A 48 14.53 21.22 -9.47
CA SER A 48 13.74 21.76 -10.59
C SER A 48 12.24 21.61 -10.38
N GLU A 49 11.47 22.50 -11.03
CA GLU A 49 10.02 22.35 -11.11
C GLU A 49 9.58 21.06 -11.82
N LEU A 50 8.48 20.49 -11.34
CA LEU A 50 7.85 19.33 -11.99
C LEU A 50 7.30 19.69 -13.37
N LEU A 51 7.55 18.79 -14.32
CA LEU A 51 6.85 18.71 -15.61
C LEU A 51 5.32 18.72 -15.38
N PRO A 52 4.53 19.36 -16.27
CA PRO A 52 3.08 19.52 -16.07
C PRO A 52 2.34 18.22 -15.76
N LYS A 53 2.70 17.13 -16.45
CA LYS A 53 2.11 15.79 -16.25
C LYS A 53 2.38 15.23 -14.84
N LEU A 54 3.60 15.41 -14.33
CA LEU A 54 3.97 14.91 -12.99
C LEU A 54 3.38 15.78 -11.89
N ARG A 55 3.28 17.09 -12.14
CA ARG A 55 2.60 18.03 -11.26
C ARG A 55 1.12 17.67 -11.09
N HIS A 56 0.43 17.34 -12.18
CA HIS A 56 -0.96 16.88 -12.11
C HIS A 56 -1.11 15.60 -11.28
N LYS A 57 -0.26 14.59 -11.50
CA LYS A 57 -0.26 13.35 -10.68
C LYS A 57 -0.02 13.65 -9.20
N TRP A 58 0.92 14.55 -8.89
CA TRP A 58 1.22 14.99 -7.53
C TRP A 58 0.01 15.69 -6.89
N GLN A 59 -0.62 16.63 -7.59
CA GLN A 59 -1.78 17.36 -7.10
C GLN A 59 -2.97 16.43 -6.85
N GLN A 60 -3.25 15.51 -7.77
CA GLN A 60 -4.29 14.51 -7.61
C GLN A 60 -4.02 13.61 -6.38
N TRP A 61 -2.80 13.10 -6.24
CA TRP A 61 -2.43 12.32 -5.05
C TRP A 61 -2.56 13.14 -3.76
N SER A 62 -2.19 14.42 -3.80
CA SER A 62 -2.27 15.30 -2.64
C SER A 62 -3.71 15.59 -2.21
N SER A 63 -4.65 15.72 -3.16
CA SER A 63 -6.06 15.91 -2.82
C SER A 63 -6.70 14.66 -2.22
N GLU A 64 -6.28 13.46 -2.66
CA GLU A 64 -6.72 12.19 -2.05
C GLU A 64 -6.28 12.02 -0.58
N ALA A 65 -5.37 12.87 -0.08
CA ALA A 65 -4.94 12.82 1.32
C ALA A 65 -6.05 13.20 2.30
N GLU A 66 -7.01 14.03 1.88
CA GLU A 66 -8.17 14.40 2.70
C GLU A 66 -9.05 13.17 2.99
N ASP A 67 -9.22 12.28 2.02
CA ASP A 67 -10.01 11.05 2.18
C ASP A 67 -9.44 10.10 3.26
N LEU A 68 -8.16 10.25 3.61
CA LEU A 68 -7.52 9.42 4.65
C LEU A 68 -8.11 9.69 6.04
N THR A 69 -8.72 10.86 6.27
CA THR A 69 -9.37 11.16 7.56
C THR A 69 -10.63 10.34 7.79
N GLU A 70 -11.19 9.72 6.74
CA GLU A 70 -12.38 8.89 6.82
C GLU A 70 -12.06 7.42 7.07
N ILE A 71 -10.80 7.02 6.94
CA ILE A 71 -10.38 5.64 7.19
C ILE A 71 -10.52 5.34 8.70
N ARG A 72 -11.28 4.30 9.01
CA ARG A 72 -11.44 3.76 10.38
C ARG A 72 -10.97 2.31 10.36
N ILE A 73 -10.03 1.99 11.25
CA ILE A 73 -9.51 0.63 11.39
C ILE A 73 -9.67 0.20 12.84
N PRO A 74 -10.44 -0.87 13.10
CA PRO A 74 -10.54 -1.44 14.44
C PRO A 74 -9.15 -1.86 14.94
N ARG A 75 -8.79 -1.43 16.15
CA ARG A 75 -7.53 -1.82 16.78
C ARG A 75 -7.54 -3.29 17.21
N TYR A 76 -8.71 -3.82 17.55
CA TYR A 76 -8.92 -5.19 17.98
C TYR A 76 -9.47 -6.02 16.83
N TYR A 77 -8.91 -7.20 16.61
CA TYR A 77 -9.29 -8.05 15.48
C TYR A 77 -10.58 -8.84 15.68
N LEU A 78 -10.98 -9.12 16.93
CA LEU A 78 -12.01 -10.12 17.24
C LEU A 78 -13.35 -9.51 17.70
N GLY A 79 -13.70 -8.31 17.21
CA GLY A 79 -14.99 -7.70 17.54
C GLY A 79 -15.22 -7.53 19.05
N GLU A 80 -16.32 -8.06 19.57
CA GLU A 80 -16.64 -8.01 21.01
C GLU A 80 -15.96 -9.14 21.79
N LEU A 81 -15.56 -8.85 23.04
CA LEU A 81 -14.60 -9.63 23.85
C LEU A 81 -15.05 -11.04 24.30
N ASP A 82 -16.29 -11.45 24.04
CA ASP A 82 -16.90 -12.66 24.63
C ASP A 82 -17.41 -13.69 23.60
N GLN A 83 -16.88 -13.68 22.37
CA GLN A 83 -17.26 -14.67 21.37
C GLN A 83 -16.37 -15.92 21.43
N GLU A 84 -16.97 -17.10 21.64
CA GLU A 84 -16.30 -18.36 21.34
C GLU A 84 -16.00 -18.42 19.83
N ILE A 85 -14.73 -18.57 19.47
CA ILE A 85 -14.25 -18.63 18.09
C ILE A 85 -13.88 -20.07 17.77
N SER A 86 -14.45 -20.62 16.69
CA SER A 86 -14.23 -22.03 16.31
C SER A 86 -13.19 -22.21 15.20
N ILE A 87 -13.05 -21.24 14.30
CA ILE A 87 -12.14 -21.28 13.15
C ILE A 87 -11.32 -19.98 13.13
N PHE A 88 -10.03 -20.10 12.87
CA PHE A 88 -9.09 -18.98 12.84
C PHE A 88 -8.10 -19.15 11.68
N GLU A 89 -8.28 -18.38 10.61
CA GLU A 89 -7.52 -18.52 9.37
C GLU A 89 -6.93 -17.19 8.91
N ILE A 90 -5.77 -17.26 8.26
CA ILE A 90 -5.18 -16.09 7.59
C ILE A 90 -5.47 -16.22 6.10
N HIS A 91 -6.32 -15.33 5.59
CA HIS A 91 -6.65 -15.26 4.18
C HIS A 91 -5.72 -14.25 3.50
N CYS A 92 -5.06 -14.71 2.45
CA CYS A 92 -4.04 -13.96 1.74
C CYS A 92 -4.52 -13.65 0.33
N PHE A 93 -4.62 -12.37 -0.01
CA PHE A 93 -4.91 -11.93 -1.37
C PHE A 93 -3.67 -11.25 -1.95
N SER A 94 -3.38 -11.51 -3.22
CA SER A 94 -2.27 -10.89 -3.92
C SER A 94 -2.67 -10.55 -5.34
N ASP A 95 -2.22 -9.40 -5.82
CA ASP A 95 -2.48 -8.94 -7.17
C ASP A 95 -1.25 -8.27 -7.76
N ALA A 96 -1.19 -8.24 -9.09
CA ALA A 96 -0.08 -7.68 -9.83
C ALA A 96 -0.53 -6.99 -11.12
N SER A 97 0.15 -5.88 -11.41
CA SER A 97 0.03 -5.15 -12.67
C SER A 97 1.43 -4.82 -13.18
N LYS A 98 1.50 -4.29 -14.42
CA LYS A 98 2.76 -3.78 -14.99
C LYS A 98 3.33 -2.56 -14.22
N ILE A 99 2.57 -1.95 -13.33
CA ILE A 99 2.95 -0.74 -12.59
C ILE A 99 3.40 -1.10 -11.17
N ALA A 100 2.67 -1.99 -10.51
CA ALA A 100 2.92 -2.39 -9.13
C ALA A 100 2.30 -3.75 -8.83
N TYR A 101 2.77 -4.38 -7.77
CA TYR A 101 2.21 -5.61 -7.22
C TYR A 101 2.12 -5.52 -5.70
N GLY A 102 1.24 -6.29 -5.10
CA GLY A 102 1.01 -6.24 -3.67
C GLY A 102 0.22 -7.40 -3.12
N THR A 103 0.08 -7.40 -1.80
CA THR A 103 -0.67 -8.40 -1.06
C THR A 103 -1.32 -7.78 0.17
N ILE A 104 -2.43 -8.35 0.59
CA ILE A 104 -3.18 -7.99 1.78
C ILE A 104 -3.57 -9.27 2.53
N LEU A 105 -3.47 -9.23 3.85
CA LEU A 105 -3.80 -10.33 4.74
C LEU A 105 -4.99 -9.94 5.59
N TYR A 106 -5.97 -10.83 5.65
CA TYR A 106 -7.11 -10.73 6.53
C TYR A 106 -7.09 -11.90 7.50
N LEU A 107 -7.45 -11.64 8.74
CA LEU A 107 -7.90 -12.65 9.66
C LEU A 107 -9.33 -13.00 9.28
N CYS A 108 -9.64 -14.28 9.17
CA CYS A 108 -10.98 -14.81 8.95
C CYS A 108 -11.33 -15.73 10.12
N PHE A 109 -12.48 -15.52 10.74
CA PHE A 109 -12.93 -16.33 11.86
C PHE A 109 -14.43 -16.54 11.85
N VAL A 110 -14.85 -17.65 12.46
CA VAL A 110 -16.27 -17.99 12.62
C VAL A 110 -16.71 -17.74 14.05
N THR A 111 -17.70 -16.87 14.19
CA THR A 111 -18.30 -16.50 15.48
C THR A 111 -19.20 -17.63 16.01
N ARG A 112 -19.61 -17.54 17.27
CA ARG A 112 -20.58 -18.48 17.88
C ARG A 112 -21.92 -18.55 17.13
N ASN A 113 -22.31 -17.46 16.47
CA ASN A 113 -23.53 -17.40 15.68
C ASN A 113 -23.36 -18.02 14.28
N ASN A 114 -22.21 -18.64 14.01
CA ASN A 114 -21.83 -19.20 12.71
C ASN A 114 -21.73 -18.13 11.61
N GLU A 115 -21.41 -16.89 12.00
CA GLU A 115 -21.15 -15.78 11.08
C GLU A 115 -19.65 -15.73 10.78
N ILE A 116 -19.30 -15.42 9.53
CA ILE A 116 -17.92 -15.27 9.10
C ILE A 116 -17.57 -13.78 9.19
N GLU A 117 -16.60 -13.46 10.03
CA GLU A 117 -16.04 -12.12 10.15
C GLU A 117 -14.62 -12.06 9.61
N THR A 118 -14.26 -10.89 9.09
CA THR A 118 -12.90 -10.64 8.61
C THR A 118 -12.33 -9.34 9.15
N SER A 119 -11.05 -9.39 9.51
CA SER A 119 -10.32 -8.26 10.07
C SER A 119 -9.00 -8.06 9.34
N PHE A 120 -8.76 -6.85 8.86
CA PHE A 120 -7.51 -6.50 8.18
C PHE A 120 -6.32 -6.71 9.13
N ILE A 121 -5.30 -7.50 8.73
CA ILE A 121 -4.09 -7.67 9.52
C ILE A 121 -3.01 -6.69 9.06
N CYS A 122 -2.58 -6.82 7.80
CA CYS A 122 -1.51 -6.02 7.20
C CYS A 122 -1.54 -6.12 5.68
N SER A 123 -0.83 -5.22 5.01
CA SER A 123 -0.61 -5.27 3.57
C SER A 123 0.82 -4.88 3.20
N LYS A 124 1.21 -5.22 1.97
CA LYS A 124 2.51 -4.79 1.43
C LYS A 124 2.41 -4.62 -0.07
N SER A 125 2.86 -3.47 -0.55
CA SER A 125 2.93 -3.16 -1.98
C SER A 125 4.34 -2.77 -2.42
N ARG A 126 4.66 -3.04 -3.68
CA ARG A 126 5.93 -2.72 -4.31
C ARG A 126 5.70 -2.23 -5.74
N VAL A 127 6.46 -1.22 -6.15
CA VAL A 127 6.47 -0.76 -7.54
C VAL A 127 7.10 -1.87 -8.39
N ALA A 128 6.54 -2.10 -9.58
CA ALA A 128 7.11 -3.05 -10.52
C ALA A 128 8.53 -2.61 -10.92
N PRO A 129 9.46 -3.56 -11.14
CA PRO A 129 10.81 -3.22 -11.58
C PRO A 129 10.81 -2.51 -12.93
N LEU A 130 11.73 -1.56 -13.12
CA LEU A 130 11.92 -0.87 -14.42
C LEU A 130 12.29 -1.84 -15.54
N LYS A 131 13.05 -2.89 -15.20
CA LYS A 131 13.26 -4.01 -16.11
C LYS A 131 11.94 -4.78 -16.21
N SER A 132 11.28 -4.65 -17.36
CA SER A 132 9.97 -5.24 -17.59
C SER A 132 9.98 -6.75 -17.33
N LEU A 133 9.02 -7.17 -16.52
CA LEU A 133 8.69 -8.57 -16.29
C LEU A 133 7.36 -8.88 -16.98
N THR A 134 7.14 -10.15 -17.32
CA THR A 134 5.84 -10.59 -17.81
C THR A 134 4.82 -10.51 -16.67
N LEU A 135 3.54 -10.33 -17.01
CA LEU A 135 2.47 -10.28 -16.01
C LEU A 135 2.44 -11.54 -15.13
N PRO A 136 2.56 -12.78 -15.67
CA PRO A 136 2.62 -13.98 -14.82
C PRO A 136 3.82 -14.01 -13.85
N ARG A 137 4.96 -13.41 -14.22
CA ARG A 137 6.10 -13.29 -13.28
C ARG A 137 5.80 -12.30 -12.17
N LEU A 138 5.09 -11.22 -12.46
CA LEU A 138 4.68 -10.24 -11.45
C LEU A 138 3.65 -10.84 -10.49
N GLU A 139 2.67 -11.59 -11.00
CA GLU A 139 1.71 -12.38 -10.19
C GLU A 139 2.45 -13.36 -9.27
N LEU A 140 3.41 -14.12 -9.80
CA LEU A 140 4.25 -15.01 -8.99
C LEU A 140 5.04 -14.25 -7.92
N THR A 141 5.57 -13.06 -8.22
CA THR A 141 6.24 -12.24 -7.20
C THR A 141 5.28 -11.68 -6.14
N ALA A 142 4.03 -11.40 -6.49
CA ALA A 142 2.98 -11.00 -5.56
C ALA A 142 2.62 -12.16 -4.63
N ALA A 143 2.44 -13.37 -5.18
CA ALA A 143 2.22 -14.58 -4.40
C ALA A 143 3.39 -14.90 -3.46
N LEU A 144 4.63 -14.74 -3.92
CA LEU A 144 5.83 -14.89 -3.08
C LEU A 144 5.87 -13.86 -1.94
N LEU A 145 5.52 -12.60 -2.24
CA LEU A 145 5.41 -11.56 -1.23
C LEU A 145 4.34 -11.91 -0.18
N SER A 146 3.21 -12.43 -0.63
CA SER A 146 2.10 -12.90 0.20
C SER A 146 2.51 -14.02 1.14
N SER A 147 3.10 -15.09 0.60
CA SER A 147 3.60 -16.22 1.39
C SER A 147 4.61 -15.81 2.46
N ARG A 148 5.54 -14.89 2.12
CA ARG A 148 6.52 -14.36 3.08
C ARG A 148 5.88 -13.53 4.18
N LEU A 149 4.90 -12.70 3.83
CA LEU A 149 4.21 -11.85 4.80
C LEU A 149 3.34 -12.69 5.73
N ALA A 150 2.62 -13.69 5.19
CA ALA A 150 1.85 -14.65 5.96
C ALA A 150 2.72 -15.40 6.96
N LYS A 151 3.88 -15.92 6.51
CA LYS A 151 4.85 -16.56 7.41
C LYS A 151 5.31 -15.63 8.53
N GLN A 152 5.56 -14.35 8.24
CA GLN A 152 6.00 -13.39 9.24
C GLN A 152 4.91 -13.08 10.28
N VAL A 153 3.64 -13.08 9.88
CA VAL A 153 2.50 -12.84 10.77
C VAL A 153 2.18 -14.09 11.61
N SER A 154 2.37 -15.29 11.06
CA SER A 154 2.04 -16.55 11.72
C SER A 154 3.19 -17.18 12.52
N SER A 155 4.37 -16.57 12.54
CA SER A 155 5.54 -17.02 13.34
C SER A 155 5.56 -16.32 14.68
#